data_AF-A0A2D8XMH2-F1
#
_entry.id   AF-A0A2D8XMH2-F1
#
_cell.length_a   1.000
_cell.length_b   1.000
_cell.length_c   1.000
_cell.angle_alpha   90.00
_cell.angle_beta   90.00
_cell.angle_gamma   90.00
#
_symmetry.space_group_name_H-M   'P 1'
#
loop_
_entity.id
_entity.type
_entity.pdbx_description
1 polymer ?
#
loop_
_entity_poly.entity_id
_entity_poly.type
_entity_poly.pdbx_seq_one_letter_code
_entity_poly.pdbx_strand_id
1 'polypeptide(L)'
;MKKEVGLDIDGDGKPDLSLDLKTLILVVGGIISITMTYSTLTKQIDLNKKEIEIAKQLPPAKSHEILEQKIIFLEDYIEKLEQNHDKRIDQLEKKVYKR
;
A
#
# COMPACT_ATOMS: atom_id res chain seq x y z
N MET A 1 -36.94 -50.04 -4.41
CA MET A 1 -36.18 -49.68 -3.20
C MET A 1 -35.26 -48.51 -3.55
N LYS A 2 -35.46 -47.32 -2.95
CA LYS A 2 -34.46 -46.24 -3.02
C LYS A 2 -33.31 -46.66 -2.10
N LYS A 3 -32.13 -46.93 -2.68
CA LYS A 3 -30.93 -47.24 -1.91
C LYS A 3 -30.25 -45.91 -1.63
N GLU A 4 -30.56 -45.31 -0.47
CA GLU A 4 -29.88 -44.11 -0.01
C GLU A 4 -28.48 -44.50 0.44
N VAL A 5 -27.48 -44.00 -0.28
CA VAL A 5 -26.08 -44.08 0.12
C VAL A 5 -25.75 -42.77 0.81
N GLY A 6 -25.59 -42.81 2.13
CA GLY A 6 -25.21 -41.68 2.96
C GLY A 6 -23.70 -41.70 3.25
N LEU A 7 -23.08 -40.52 3.26
CA LEU A 7 -21.68 -40.34 3.60
C LEU A 7 -21.57 -39.90 5.07
N ASP A 8 -20.81 -40.66 5.85
CA ASP A 8 -20.44 -40.38 7.24
C ASP A 8 -19.03 -39.77 7.21
N ILE A 9 -18.90 -38.51 7.64
CA ILE A 9 -17.66 -37.73 7.60
C ILE A 9 -17.00 -37.69 8.98
N ASP A 10 -17.78 -37.66 10.05
CA ASP A 10 -17.27 -37.56 11.43
C ASP A 10 -17.07 -38.91 12.14
N GLY A 11 -17.52 -40.01 11.53
CA GLY A 11 -17.31 -41.38 11.97
C GLY A 11 -18.23 -41.82 13.09
N ASP A 12 -19.34 -41.12 13.32
CA ASP A 12 -20.30 -41.45 14.39
C ASP A 12 -21.28 -42.58 14.02
N GLY A 13 -21.18 -43.13 12.79
CA GLY A 13 -22.02 -44.21 12.28
C GLY A 13 -23.39 -43.74 11.77
N LYS A 14 -23.68 -42.44 11.81
CA LYS A 14 -24.85 -41.82 11.18
C LYS A 14 -24.42 -41.09 9.91
N PRO A 15 -25.19 -41.22 8.82
CA PRO A 15 -24.86 -40.50 7.58
C PRO A 15 -25.11 -39.00 7.74
N ASP A 16 -24.06 -38.19 7.61
CA ASP A 16 -24.10 -36.72 7.64
C ASP A 16 -24.73 -36.13 6.38
N LEU A 17 -24.42 -36.72 5.22
CA LEU A 17 -24.84 -36.23 3.91
C LEU A 17 -25.52 -37.35 3.14
N SER A 18 -26.77 -37.13 2.76
CA SER A 18 -27.44 -37.96 1.79
C SER A 18 -26.96 -37.60 0.38
N LEU A 19 -26.63 -38.59 -0.46
CA LEU A 19 -26.35 -38.40 -1.88
C LEU A 19 -27.64 -38.12 -2.67
N ASP A 20 -28.30 -37.01 -2.33
CA ASP A 20 -29.37 -36.41 -3.11
C ASP A 20 -28.82 -35.26 -3.98
N LEU A 21 -29.52 -34.95 -5.07
CA LEU A 21 -29.09 -33.95 -6.05
C LEU A 21 -28.87 -32.57 -5.40
N LYS A 22 -29.69 -32.21 -4.40
CA LYS A 22 -29.55 -30.95 -3.65
C LYS A 22 -28.23 -30.88 -2.89
N THR A 23 -27.85 -31.98 -2.26
CA THR A 23 -26.60 -32.10 -1.51
C THR A 23 -25.40 -32.03 -2.44
N LEU A 24 -25.46 -32.70 -3.60
CA LEU A 24 -24.42 -32.64 -4.61
C LEU A 24 -24.21 -31.22 -5.14
N ILE A 25 -25.31 -30.50 -5.45
CA ILE A 25 -25.26 -29.10 -5.89
C ILE A 25 -24.63 -28.20 -4.82
N LEU A 26 -24.99 -28.41 -3.55
CA LEU A 26 -24.43 -27.65 -2.43
C LEU A 26 -22.92 -27.88 -2.28
N VAL A 27 -22.47 -29.14 -2.34
CA VAL A 27 -21.05 -29.49 -2.24
C VAL A 27 -20.26 -28.92 -3.41
N VAL A 28 -20.75 -29.06 -4.64
CA VAL A 28 -20.09 -28.50 -5.83
C VAL A 28 -20.03 -26.97 -5.74
N GLY A 29 -21.10 -26.32 -5.33
CA GLY A 29 -21.13 -24.88 -5.10
C GLY A 29 -20.13 -24.43 -4.03
N GLY A 30 -20.02 -25.19 -2.94
CA GLY A 30 -19.05 -24.95 -1.86
C GLY A 30 -17.60 -25.06 -2.35
N ILE A 31 -17.25 -26.11 -3.10
CA ILE A 31 -15.89 -26.30 -3.64
C ILE A 31 -15.53 -25.17 -4.60
N ILE A 32 -16.45 -24.79 -5.50
CA ILE A 32 -16.23 -23.68 -6.44
C ILE A 32 -16.03 -22.36 -5.67
N SER A 33 -16.87 -22.09 -4.66
CA SER A 33 -16.77 -20.89 -3.81
C SER A 33 -15.42 -20.81 -3.08
N ILE A 34 -14.98 -21.89 -2.45
CA ILE A 34 -13.69 -21.95 -1.74
C ILE A 34 -12.54 -21.72 -2.73
N THR A 35 -12.59 -22.37 -3.89
CA THR A 35 -11.54 -22.26 -4.92
C THR A 35 -11.44 -20.84 -5.46
N MET A 36 -12.58 -20.19 -5.75
CA MET A 36 -12.60 -18.79 -6.19
C MET A 36 -12.08 -17.84 -5.11
N THR A 37 -12.48 -18.06 -3.85
CA THR A 37 -12.00 -17.26 -2.70
C THR A 37 -10.49 -17.38 -2.57
N TYR A 38 -9.94 -18.60 -2.60
CA TYR A 38 -8.50 -18.83 -2.54
C TYR A 38 -7.74 -18.14 -3.69
N SER A 39 -8.23 -18.28 -4.92
CA SER A 39 -7.64 -17.63 -6.10
C SER A 39 -7.65 -16.11 -6.00
N THR A 40 -8.76 -15.53 -5.54
CA THR A 40 -8.91 -14.09 -5.37
C THR A 40 -7.99 -13.56 -4.27
N LEU A 41 -7.94 -14.24 -3.13
CA LEU A 41 -7.09 -13.83 -2.01
C LEU A 41 -5.60 -13.92 -2.38
N THR A 42 -5.20 -14.96 -3.12
CA THR A 42 -3.83 -15.10 -3.62
C THR A 42 -3.44 -13.93 -4.53
N LYS A 43 -4.32 -13.55 -5.48
CA LYS A 43 -4.09 -12.39 -6.35
C LYS A 43 -3.97 -11.09 -5.57
N GLN A 44 -4.81 -10.88 -4.57
CA GLN A 44 -4.74 -9.70 -3.71
C GLN A 44 -3.43 -9.65 -2.91
N ILE A 45 -2.99 -10.79 -2.37
CA ILE A 45 -1.71 -10.88 -1.67
C ILE A 45 -0.56 -10.50 -2.61
N ASP A 46 -0.57 -10.99 -3.85
CA ASP A 46 0.49 -10.68 -4.82
C ASP A 46 0.49 -9.21 -5.27
N LEU A 47 -0.70 -8.60 -5.41
CA LEU A 47 -0.81 -7.15 -5.65
C LEU A 47 -0.28 -6.34 -4.47
N ASN A 48 -0.74 -6.65 -3.25
CA ASN A 48 -0.31 -5.94 -2.04
C ASN A 48 1.20 -6.06 -1.82
N LYS A 49 1.80 -7.22 -2.11
CA LYS A 49 3.27 -7.39 -2.06
C LYS A 49 4.00 -6.42 -2.98
N LYS A 50 3.53 -6.27 -4.22
CA LYS A 50 4.11 -5.34 -5.20
C LYS A 50 3.97 -3.88 -4.74
N GLU A 51 2.80 -3.51 -4.23
CA GLU A 51 2.57 -2.16 -3.70
C GLU A 51 3.46 -1.85 -2.51
N ILE A 52 3.65 -2.82 -1.59
CA ILE A 52 4.57 -2.68 -0.46
C ILE A 52 6.02 -2.52 -0.94
N GLU A 53 6.43 -3.25 -1.98
CA GLU A 53 7.78 -3.11 -2.54
C GLU A 53 8.01 -1.71 -3.12
N ILE A 54 7.04 -1.16 -3.83
CA ILE A 54 7.06 0.23 -4.31
C ILE A 54 7.10 1.20 -3.13
N ALA A 55 6.25 0.99 -2.12
CA ALA A 55 6.19 1.85 -0.93
C ALA A 55 7.50 1.84 -0.12
N LYS A 56 8.25 0.73 -0.12
CA LYS A 56 9.59 0.65 0.50
C LYS A 56 10.64 1.50 -0.22
N GLN A 57 10.45 1.79 -1.51
CA GLN A 57 11.33 2.68 -2.26
C GLN A 57 11.01 4.15 -2.01
N LEU A 58 9.80 4.46 -1.52
CA LEU A 58 9.43 5.82 -1.17
C LEU A 58 10.15 6.25 0.11
N PRO A 59 10.59 7.51 0.19
CA PRO A 59 11.24 8.01 1.39
C PRO A 59 10.27 7.96 2.59
N PRO A 60 10.74 7.57 3.79
CA PRO A 60 9.90 7.44 4.96
C PRO A 60 9.30 8.80 5.35
N ALA A 61 8.09 8.86 5.91
CA ALA A 61 7.44 10.12 6.29
C ALA A 61 8.30 11.03 7.20
N LYS A 62 9.19 10.45 8.03
CA LYS A 62 10.17 11.22 8.83
C LYS A 62 11.16 12.04 8.00
N SER A 63 11.38 11.68 6.73
CA SER A 63 12.19 12.49 5.83
C SER A 63 11.54 13.83 5.53
N HIS A 64 10.21 13.96 5.62
CA HIS A 64 9.53 15.22 5.31
C HIS A 64 9.94 16.33 6.28
N GLU A 65 10.00 16.04 7.59
CA GLU A 65 10.44 17.01 8.60
C GLU A 65 11.90 17.48 8.38
N ILE A 66 12.81 16.55 8.08
CA ILE A 66 14.22 16.90 7.79
C ILE A 66 14.32 17.68 6.47
N LEU A 67 13.51 17.34 5.48
CA LEU A 67 13.44 18.05 4.20
C LEU A 67 12.90 19.47 4.40
N GLU A 68 11.84 19.65 5.17
CA GLU A 68 11.28 20.96 5.53
C GLU A 68 12.31 21.82 6.28
N GLN A 69 13.01 21.26 7.27
CA GLN A 69 14.10 21.96 7.96
C GLN A 69 15.20 22.41 6.99
N LYS A 70 15.58 21.55 6.02
CA LYS A 70 16.55 21.91 4.99
C LYS A 70 16.03 22.99 4.04
N ILE A 71 14.75 22.96 3.68
CA ILE A 71 14.12 23.98 2.85
C ILE A 71 14.17 25.34 3.56
N ILE A 72 13.72 25.41 4.82
CA ILE A 72 13.74 26.63 5.63
C ILE A 72 15.17 27.19 5.75
N PHE A 73 16.16 26.31 6.00
CA PHE A 73 17.56 26.71 6.05
C PHE A 73 18.06 27.30 4.73
N LEU A 74 17.71 26.68 3.59
CA LEU A 74 18.11 27.16 2.28
C LEU A 74 17.44 28.50 1.94
N GLU A 75 16.18 28.69 2.31
CA GLU A 75 15.44 29.95 2.14
C GLU A 75 16.12 31.09 2.93
N ASP A 76 16.41 30.88 4.22
CA ASP A 76 17.12 31.87 5.06
C ASP A 76 18.53 32.17 4.53
N TYR A 77 19.22 31.16 4.01
CA TYR A 77 20.54 31.35 3.39
C TYR A 77 20.46 32.20 2.12
N ILE A 78 19.46 31.97 1.27
CA ILE A 78 19.21 32.76 0.06
C ILE A 78 18.89 34.21 0.44
N GLU A 79 18.01 34.43 1.42
CA GLU A 79 17.65 35.77 1.87
C GLU A 79 18.89 36.54 2.38
N LYS A 80 19.76 35.89 3.15
CA LYS A 80 21.02 36.50 3.61
C LYS A 80 21.98 36.81 2.47
N LEU A 81 22.04 35.97 1.44
CA LEU A 81 22.84 36.23 0.25
C LEU A 81 22.33 37.45 -0.51
N GLU A 82 21.02 37.54 -0.73
CA GLU A 82 20.36 38.67 -1.38
C GLU A 82 20.63 39.98 -0.63
N GLN A 83 20.38 40.00 0.69
CA GLN A 83 20.65 41.18 1.52
C GLN A 83 22.13 41.61 1.49
N ASN A 84 23.06 40.65 1.45
CA ASN A 84 24.48 40.95 1.33
C ASN A 84 24.84 41.47 -0.06
N HIS A 85 24.21 40.96 -1.10
CA HIS A 85 24.39 41.46 -2.47
C HIS A 85 23.89 42.91 -2.59
N ASP A 86 22.69 43.21 -2.07
CA ASP A 86 22.13 44.57 -2.08
C ASP A 86 23.04 45.56 -1.36
N LYS A 87 23.52 45.21 -0.16
CA LYS A 87 24.48 46.05 0.58
C LYS A 87 25.76 46.31 -0.19
N ARG A 88 26.24 45.31 -0.95
CA ARG A 88 27.45 45.46 -1.77
C ARG A 88 27.19 46.36 -2.98
N ILE A 89 26.03 46.25 -3.63
CA ILE A 89 25.64 47.13 -4.74
C ILE A 89 25.52 48.58 -4.24
N ASP A 90 24.82 48.82 -3.14
CA ASP A 90 24.72 50.15 -2.51
C ASP A 90 26.09 50.78 -2.22
N GLN A 91 27.04 49.98 -1.72
CA GLN A 91 28.40 50.45 -1.45
C GLN A 91 29.17 50.78 -2.73
N LEU A 92 28.95 50.01 -3.81
CA LEU A 92 29.57 50.26 -5.10
C LEU A 92 29.00 51.53 -5.73
N GLU A 93 27.67 51.72 -5.71
CA GLU A 93 27.03 52.95 -6.19
C GLU A 93 27.56 54.19 -5.45
N LYS A 94 27.61 54.15 -4.11
CA LYS A 94 28.17 55.23 -3.29
C LYS A 94 29.61 55.57 -3.64
N LYS A 95 30.43 54.61 -4.09
CA LYS A 95 31.81 54.84 -4.53
C LYS A 95 31.89 55.45 -5.92
N VAL A 96 31.01 55.04 -6.83
CA VAL A 96 30.96 55.55 -8.21
C VAL A 96 30.45 56.99 -8.25
N TYR A 97 29.38 57.31 -7.52
CA TYR A 97 28.77 58.64 -7.49
C TYR A 97 29.47 59.68 -6.59
N LYS A 98 30.51 59.27 -5.83
CA LYS A 98 31.34 60.19 -5.02
C LYS A 98 32.59 60.74 -5.76
N ARG A 99 32.72 60.48 -7.06
CA ARG A 99 33.63 61.20 -7.96
C ARG A 99 32.85 62.25 -8.75
#